data_AF-A0A525ICB3-F1
#
_entry.id   AF-A0A525ICB3-F1
#
_cell.length_a   1.000
_cell.length_b   1.000
_cell.length_c   1.000
_cell.angle_alpha   90.00
_cell.angle_beta   90.00
_cell.angle_gamma   90.00
#
_symmetry.space_group_name_H-M   'P 1'
#
loop_
_entity.id
_entity.type
_entity.pdbx_description
1 polymer ?
#
loop_
_entity_poly.entity_id
_entity_poly.type
_entity_poly.pdbx_seq_one_letter_code
_entity_poly.pdbx_strand_id
1 'polypeptide(L)'
;ADLGVAIRYNAKVANIGKSVADGGFDAAFLAVGAHIAKRAYVPAGEAAKVLDAVQVLRSMEGEDKPLLGRKVVVYGGGNTALDVARTAKRLGAEEAVVVYRRTRDRMPAHDFEVEEALEEGVMMKWLSTIKNVEAGSITVEKMALDEKGFPQPTGEFETLQADSVVLALGQDVDLSLLQGVPGLEVRDGVVQVGPNMMTGVAGIFAGGDMVPSERTVTVAVGHGKKAARHIDAWLRGEVYTPAPKHEIATADKLNTWYYGEAPKTLRPVLELARRTSTFEEVVKGLDESNALYEARRCLSCGNCFECDNCYGVCPDNAVIKLGPGMGFEFNLDYCKGCGICAQECPCGSIQMTPEAI
;
A
#
# COMPACT_ATOMS: atom_id res chain seq x y z
N ALA A 1 11.75 21.77 4.09
CA ALA A 1 13.04 22.47 3.95
C ALA A 1 13.98 22.17 5.13
N ASP A 2 13.44 21.86 6.31
CA ASP A 2 14.20 21.78 7.58
C ASP A 2 15.26 20.66 7.67
N LEU A 3 15.25 19.68 6.76
CA LEU A 3 16.23 18.58 6.71
C LEU A 3 17.27 18.73 5.59
N GLY A 4 17.31 19.89 4.90
CA GLY A 4 18.30 20.15 3.85
C GLY A 4 18.05 19.46 2.50
N VAL A 5 16.88 18.82 2.30
CA VAL A 5 16.51 18.18 1.04
C VAL A 5 16.16 19.24 -0.02
N ALA A 6 16.87 19.22 -1.14
CA ALA A 6 16.58 20.05 -2.32
C ALA A 6 15.69 19.30 -3.32
N ILE A 7 14.57 19.90 -3.71
CA ILE A 7 13.62 19.34 -4.69
C ILE A 7 13.69 20.16 -5.98
N ARG A 8 13.95 19.50 -7.11
CA ARG A 8 13.99 20.12 -8.44
C ARG A 8 12.86 19.57 -9.29
N TYR A 9 11.80 20.37 -9.47
CA TYR A 9 10.68 20.03 -10.37
C TYR A 9 11.08 20.21 -11.83
N ASN A 10 10.30 19.61 -12.74
CA ASN A 10 10.52 19.68 -14.20
C ASN A 10 11.91 19.17 -14.66
N ALA A 11 12.57 18.36 -13.84
CA ALA A 11 13.88 17.78 -14.13
C ALA A 11 13.75 16.28 -14.43
N LYS A 12 13.51 15.92 -15.69
CA LYS A 12 13.44 14.50 -16.09
C LYS A 12 14.84 13.89 -16.13
N VAL A 13 15.05 12.81 -15.37
CA VAL A 13 16.23 11.95 -15.49
C VAL A 13 16.08 11.08 -16.74
N ALA A 14 16.75 11.45 -17.83
CA ALA A 14 16.68 10.73 -19.11
C ALA A 14 17.64 9.54 -19.19
N ASN A 15 18.75 9.57 -18.47
CA ASN A 15 19.68 8.46 -18.33
C ASN A 15 20.35 8.55 -16.95
N ILE A 16 20.22 7.50 -16.13
CA ILE A 16 20.72 7.53 -14.76
C ILE A 16 22.25 7.62 -14.70
N GLY A 17 22.96 6.85 -15.53
CA GLY A 17 24.43 6.83 -15.51
C GLY A 17 25.02 8.21 -15.83
N LYS A 18 24.50 8.86 -16.87
CA LYS A 18 24.88 10.24 -17.21
C LYS A 18 24.50 11.23 -16.12
N SER A 19 23.31 11.12 -15.54
CA SER A 19 22.84 12.06 -14.50
C SER A 19 23.68 11.97 -13.23
N VAL A 20 24.11 10.76 -12.85
CA VAL A 20 25.02 10.53 -11.72
C VAL A 20 26.39 11.14 -12.01
N ALA A 21 26.96 10.90 -13.19
CA ALA A 21 28.27 11.40 -13.58
C ALA A 21 28.31 12.94 -13.72
N ASP A 22 27.39 13.51 -14.51
CA ASP A 22 27.34 14.96 -14.78
C ASP A 22 26.97 15.76 -13.51
N GLY A 23 26.17 15.16 -12.63
CA GLY A 23 25.77 15.75 -11.36
C GLY A 23 26.78 15.62 -10.23
N GLY A 24 27.82 14.78 -10.41
CA GLY A 24 28.81 14.50 -9.35
C GLY A 24 28.19 13.83 -8.12
N PHE A 25 27.24 12.91 -8.31
CA PHE A 25 26.57 12.23 -7.22
C PHE A 25 27.29 10.93 -6.83
N ASP A 26 27.56 10.72 -5.54
CA ASP A 26 28.20 9.50 -5.03
C ASP A 26 27.26 8.28 -4.96
N ALA A 27 25.96 8.54 -4.89
CA ALA A 27 24.92 7.50 -4.89
C ALA A 27 23.62 8.03 -5.50
N ALA A 28 22.78 7.12 -6.01
CA ALA A 28 21.46 7.43 -6.52
C ALA A 28 20.40 6.44 -6.01
N PHE A 29 19.20 6.95 -5.73
CA PHE A 29 18.03 6.13 -5.42
C PHE A 29 16.95 6.36 -6.48
N LEU A 30 16.57 5.29 -7.16
CA LEU A 30 15.55 5.28 -8.19
C LEU A 30 14.19 4.95 -7.57
N ALA A 31 13.24 5.87 -7.70
CA ALA A 31 11.87 5.73 -7.21
C ALA A 31 10.86 6.37 -8.18
N VAL A 32 10.95 6.03 -9.46
CA VAL A 32 10.13 6.66 -10.52
C VAL A 32 8.68 6.15 -10.58
N GLY A 33 8.38 5.11 -9.80
CA GLY A 33 7.05 4.50 -9.72
C GLY A 33 6.58 3.83 -11.02
N ALA A 34 5.38 3.26 -10.98
CA ALA A 34 4.70 2.72 -12.16
C ALA A 34 3.63 3.72 -12.62
N HIS A 35 3.93 4.54 -13.62
CA HIS A 35 3.03 5.62 -14.06
C HIS A 35 2.60 5.51 -15.52
N ILE A 36 3.07 4.48 -16.24
CA ILE A 36 2.62 4.18 -17.60
C ILE A 36 1.42 3.25 -17.50
N ALA A 37 0.28 3.59 -18.08
CA ALA A 37 -0.85 2.69 -18.05
C ALA A 37 -0.71 1.50 -19.01
N LYS A 38 -1.13 0.33 -18.55
CA LYS A 38 -1.23 -0.87 -19.39
C LYS A 38 -2.36 -0.69 -20.39
N ARG A 39 -2.05 -0.99 -21.65
CA ARG A 39 -3.03 -1.02 -22.73
C ARG A 39 -3.36 -2.47 -23.05
N ALA A 40 -4.65 -2.79 -23.12
CA ALA A 40 -5.11 -3.93 -23.89
C ALA A 40 -5.59 -3.40 -25.25
N TYR A 41 -5.30 -4.16 -26.31
CA TYR A 41 -5.92 -3.88 -27.59
C TYR A 41 -7.41 -4.24 -27.49
N VAL A 42 -8.24 -3.21 -27.42
CA VAL A 42 -9.68 -3.32 -27.54
C VAL A 42 -10.03 -2.66 -28.88
N PRO A 43 -10.50 -3.41 -29.89
CA PRO A 43 -11.06 -2.82 -31.10
C PRO A 43 -12.02 -1.68 -30.75
N ALA A 44 -11.76 -0.51 -31.32
CA ALA A 44 -12.54 0.68 -31.04
C ALA A 44 -12.81 1.42 -32.37
N GLY A 45 -14.06 1.79 -32.61
CA GLY A 45 -14.42 2.67 -33.73
C GLY A 45 -13.83 4.07 -33.53
N GLU A 46 -13.61 4.81 -34.62
CA GLU A 46 -12.94 6.12 -34.59
C GLU A 46 -13.63 7.16 -33.67
N ALA A 47 -14.94 7.05 -33.48
CA ALA A 47 -15.73 7.93 -32.61
C ALA A 47 -15.88 7.43 -31.15
N ALA A 48 -15.27 6.29 -30.80
CA ALA A 48 -15.34 5.75 -29.45
C ALA A 48 -14.47 6.54 -28.46
N LYS A 49 -15.04 6.91 -27.31
CA LYS A 49 -14.30 7.60 -26.25
C LYS A 49 -13.68 6.60 -25.28
N VAL A 50 -12.46 6.15 -25.60
CA VAL A 50 -11.66 5.27 -24.74
C VAL A 50 -10.58 6.09 -24.03
N LEU A 51 -10.60 6.06 -22.70
CA LEU A 51 -9.70 6.80 -21.82
C LEU A 51 -8.86 5.84 -20.99
N ASP A 52 -7.77 6.38 -20.46
CA ASP A 52 -6.94 5.68 -19.49
C ASP A 52 -7.22 6.13 -18.06
N ALA A 53 -7.29 5.18 -17.11
CA ALA A 53 -7.58 5.46 -15.72
C ALA A 53 -6.55 6.39 -15.06
N VAL A 54 -5.25 6.22 -15.34
CA VAL A 54 -4.21 7.07 -14.74
C VAL A 54 -4.35 8.50 -15.25
N GLN A 55 -4.67 8.69 -16.53
CA GLN A 55 -4.92 10.01 -17.11
C GLN A 55 -6.18 10.67 -16.53
N VAL A 56 -7.28 9.91 -16.40
CA VAL A 56 -8.54 10.41 -15.80
C VAL A 56 -8.28 10.87 -14.36
N LEU A 57 -7.69 10.03 -13.53
CA LEU A 57 -7.39 10.39 -12.13
C LEU A 57 -6.41 11.55 -12.04
N ARG A 58 -5.37 11.59 -12.88
CA ARG A 58 -4.42 12.71 -12.92
C ARG A 58 -5.11 14.03 -13.29
N SER A 59 -6.07 14.02 -14.20
CA SER A 59 -6.80 15.23 -14.59
C SER A 59 -7.66 15.82 -13.47
N MET A 60 -7.96 15.03 -12.43
CA MET A 60 -8.68 15.53 -11.26
C MET A 60 -7.90 16.55 -10.44
N GLU A 61 -6.58 16.63 -10.58
CA GLU A 61 -5.75 17.67 -9.95
C GLU A 61 -5.86 19.02 -10.68
N GLY A 62 -6.35 19.03 -11.93
CA GLY A 62 -6.53 20.24 -12.73
C GLY A 62 -7.85 20.96 -12.48
N GLU A 63 -7.96 22.18 -13.00
CA GLU A 63 -9.22 22.94 -13.01
C GLU A 63 -10.27 22.28 -13.92
N ASP A 64 -9.85 21.83 -15.11
CA ASP A 64 -10.71 21.16 -16.08
C ASP A 64 -10.90 19.68 -15.73
N LYS A 65 -12.10 19.32 -15.29
CA LYS A 65 -12.46 17.93 -14.98
C LYS A 65 -12.78 17.14 -16.25
N PRO A 66 -12.47 15.82 -16.29
CA PRO A 66 -12.72 15.00 -17.47
C PRO A 66 -14.23 14.82 -17.68
N LEU A 67 -14.69 15.10 -18.90
CA LEU A 67 -16.08 14.88 -19.29
C LEU A 67 -16.31 13.40 -19.60
N LEU A 68 -16.73 12.59 -18.63
CA LEU A 68 -16.91 11.15 -18.82
C LEU A 68 -18.27 10.76 -19.45
N GLY A 69 -19.27 11.64 -19.38
CA GLY A 69 -20.63 11.37 -19.83
C GLY A 69 -21.54 10.83 -18.72
N ARG A 70 -22.77 10.44 -19.07
CA ARG A 70 -23.79 9.93 -18.14
C ARG A 70 -23.60 8.44 -17.85
N LYS A 71 -23.08 7.69 -18.82
CA LYS A 71 -22.83 6.24 -18.73
C LYS A 71 -21.36 5.93 -18.92
N VAL A 72 -20.71 5.48 -17.85
CA VAL A 72 -19.26 5.23 -17.82
C VAL A 72 -19.01 3.75 -17.55
N VAL A 73 -18.25 3.09 -18.43
CA VAL A 73 -17.77 1.73 -18.22
C VAL A 73 -16.30 1.77 -17.83
N VAL A 74 -15.95 1.15 -16.71
CA VAL A 74 -14.57 1.00 -16.24
C VAL A 74 -14.14 -0.44 -16.43
N TYR A 75 -13.08 -0.67 -17.21
CA TYR A 75 -12.59 -2.01 -17.49
C TYR A 75 -11.38 -2.35 -16.63
N GLY A 76 -11.58 -3.15 -15.58
CA GLY A 76 -10.55 -3.47 -14.59
C GLY A 76 -11.14 -4.04 -13.30
N GLY A 77 -10.26 -4.40 -12.36
CA GLY A 77 -10.69 -4.95 -11.06
C GLY A 77 -9.77 -4.64 -9.88
N GLY A 78 -8.79 -3.75 -10.05
CA GLY A 78 -7.96 -3.26 -8.94
C GLY A 78 -8.55 -1.99 -8.32
N ASN A 79 -7.92 -1.47 -7.25
CA ASN A 79 -8.34 -0.25 -6.57
C ASN A 79 -8.51 0.93 -7.54
N THR A 80 -7.60 1.09 -8.51
CA THR A 80 -7.71 2.12 -9.56
C THR A 80 -9.02 2.06 -10.36
N ALA A 81 -9.57 0.86 -10.60
CA ALA A 81 -10.86 0.73 -11.30
C ALA A 81 -12.02 1.25 -10.42
N LEU A 82 -11.97 0.98 -9.11
CA LEU A 82 -12.95 1.46 -8.15
C LEU A 82 -12.84 2.98 -7.95
N ASP A 83 -11.62 3.50 -7.86
CA ASP A 83 -11.36 4.95 -7.77
C ASP A 83 -11.96 5.69 -8.96
N VAL A 84 -11.76 5.19 -10.18
CA VAL A 84 -12.36 5.77 -11.40
C VAL A 84 -13.88 5.65 -11.37
N ALA A 85 -14.44 4.51 -10.98
CA ALA A 85 -15.89 4.31 -10.97
C ALA A 85 -16.59 5.25 -9.96
N ARG A 86 -16.04 5.37 -8.75
CA ARG A 86 -16.51 6.31 -7.71
C ARG A 86 -16.31 7.76 -8.14
N THR A 87 -15.17 8.07 -8.76
CA THR A 87 -14.92 9.40 -9.36
C THR A 87 -15.94 9.73 -10.44
N ALA A 88 -16.30 8.78 -11.31
CA ALA A 88 -17.33 8.98 -12.32
C ALA A 88 -18.68 9.32 -11.70
N LYS A 89 -19.09 8.63 -10.62
CA LYS A 89 -20.30 8.98 -9.86
C LYS A 89 -20.23 10.42 -9.33
N ARG A 90 -19.10 10.82 -8.73
CA ARG A 90 -18.86 12.18 -8.21
C ARG A 90 -18.85 13.27 -9.29
N LEU A 91 -18.48 12.92 -10.51
CA LEU A 91 -18.56 13.79 -11.69
C LEU A 91 -19.97 13.85 -12.30
N GLY A 92 -20.95 13.18 -11.71
CA GLY A 92 -22.36 13.21 -12.14
C GLY A 92 -22.76 12.09 -13.09
N ALA A 93 -21.96 11.03 -13.25
CA ALA A 93 -22.38 9.86 -14.02
C ALA A 93 -23.61 9.20 -13.36
N GLU A 94 -24.64 8.96 -14.16
CA GLU A 94 -25.85 8.26 -13.73
C GLU A 94 -25.55 6.78 -13.53
N GLU A 95 -24.86 6.19 -14.49
CA GLU A 95 -24.43 4.80 -14.48
C GLU A 95 -22.89 4.71 -14.53
N ALA A 96 -22.30 4.10 -13.51
CA ALA A 96 -20.90 3.69 -13.53
C ALA A 96 -20.85 2.17 -13.40
N VAL A 97 -20.32 1.47 -14.40
CA VAL A 97 -20.25 0.00 -14.44
C VAL A 97 -18.80 -0.45 -14.49
N VAL A 98 -18.35 -1.21 -13.51
CA VAL A 98 -17.06 -1.89 -13.54
C VAL A 98 -17.23 -3.24 -14.24
N VAL A 99 -16.54 -3.42 -15.37
CA VAL A 99 -16.49 -4.69 -16.10
C VAL A 99 -15.23 -5.44 -15.69
N TYR A 100 -15.40 -6.61 -15.08
CA TYR A 100 -14.30 -7.43 -14.60
C TYR A 100 -14.39 -8.87 -15.12
N ARG A 101 -13.26 -9.39 -15.60
CA ARG A 101 -13.19 -10.70 -16.26
C ARG A 101 -13.22 -11.91 -15.31
N ARG A 102 -13.16 -11.71 -13.99
CA ARG A 102 -13.25 -12.78 -12.98
C ARG A 102 -14.35 -12.46 -11.97
N THR A 103 -14.45 -13.30 -10.94
CA THR A 103 -15.38 -13.18 -9.81
C THR A 103 -14.84 -12.26 -8.70
N ARG A 104 -15.71 -11.87 -7.76
CA ARG A 104 -15.37 -11.00 -6.61
C ARG A 104 -14.23 -11.58 -5.75
N ASP A 105 -14.24 -12.89 -5.49
CA ASP A 105 -13.18 -13.57 -4.71
C ASP A 105 -11.79 -13.55 -5.38
N ARG A 106 -11.75 -13.28 -6.69
CA ARG A 106 -10.51 -13.14 -7.46
C ARG A 106 -10.22 -11.68 -7.83
N MET A 107 -10.92 -10.72 -7.24
CA MET A 107 -10.73 -9.29 -7.51
C MET A 107 -9.48 -8.79 -6.76
N PRO A 108 -8.53 -8.11 -7.44
CA PRO A 108 -7.36 -7.55 -6.76
C PRO A 108 -7.66 -6.40 -5.80
N ALA A 109 -8.79 -5.71 -5.98
CA ALA A 109 -9.19 -4.63 -5.09
C ALA A 109 -9.49 -5.15 -3.68
N HIS A 110 -9.28 -4.29 -2.67
CA HIS A 110 -9.67 -4.63 -1.31
C HIS A 110 -11.19 -4.75 -1.20
N ASP A 111 -11.67 -5.74 -0.43
CA ASP A 111 -13.10 -6.03 -0.37
C ASP A 111 -13.92 -4.84 0.15
N PHE A 112 -13.40 -4.09 1.13
CA PHE A 112 -14.06 -2.88 1.63
C PHE A 112 -14.20 -1.77 0.56
N GLU A 113 -13.26 -1.66 -0.37
CA GLU A 113 -13.37 -0.69 -1.49
C GLU A 113 -14.50 -1.10 -2.45
N VAL A 114 -14.66 -2.41 -2.66
CA VAL A 114 -15.75 -2.95 -3.49
C VAL A 114 -17.10 -2.67 -2.82
N GLU A 115 -17.20 -2.88 -1.51
CA GLU A 115 -18.40 -2.60 -0.72
C GLU A 115 -18.78 -1.13 -0.76
N GLU A 116 -17.83 -0.22 -0.49
CA GLU A 116 -18.07 1.22 -0.58
C GLU A 116 -18.50 1.66 -1.99
N ALA A 117 -17.90 1.09 -3.04
CA ALA A 117 -18.31 1.40 -4.41
C ALA A 117 -19.75 0.94 -4.70
N LEU A 118 -20.14 -0.26 -4.23
CA LEU A 118 -21.51 -0.77 -4.35
C LEU A 118 -22.51 0.09 -3.57
N GLU A 119 -22.16 0.53 -2.36
CA GLU A 119 -22.97 1.47 -1.57
C GLU A 119 -23.20 2.78 -2.33
N GLU A 120 -22.16 3.30 -3.00
CA GLU A 120 -22.21 4.51 -3.84
C GLU A 120 -22.96 4.31 -5.18
N GLY A 121 -23.51 3.12 -5.42
CA GLY A 121 -24.30 2.80 -6.61
C GLY A 121 -23.46 2.48 -7.85
N VAL A 122 -22.18 2.14 -7.69
CA VAL A 122 -21.38 1.56 -8.77
C VAL A 122 -21.88 0.14 -9.04
N MET A 123 -22.13 -0.16 -10.32
CA MET A 123 -22.55 -1.48 -10.76
C MET A 123 -21.36 -2.36 -11.10
N MET A 124 -21.45 -3.65 -10.82
CA MET A 124 -20.41 -4.63 -11.12
C MET A 124 -20.90 -5.62 -12.17
N LYS A 125 -20.16 -5.73 -13.27
CA LYS A 125 -20.37 -6.74 -14.30
C LYS A 125 -19.23 -7.75 -14.26
N TRP A 126 -19.47 -8.81 -13.50
CA TRP A 126 -18.54 -9.92 -13.32
C TRP A 126 -18.43 -10.79 -14.57
N LEU A 127 -17.35 -11.59 -14.61
CA LEU A 127 -17.15 -12.60 -15.64
C LEU A 127 -17.40 -12.05 -17.05
N SER A 128 -16.87 -10.87 -17.33
CA SER A 128 -17.11 -10.18 -18.60
C SER A 128 -15.83 -9.51 -19.10
N THR A 129 -15.62 -9.55 -20.41
CA THR A 129 -14.51 -8.84 -21.07
C THR A 129 -15.04 -7.96 -22.20
N ILE A 130 -14.41 -6.81 -22.42
CA ILE A 130 -14.76 -5.96 -23.56
C ILE A 130 -14.13 -6.52 -24.83
N LYS A 131 -14.93 -6.65 -25.90
CA LYS A 131 -14.50 -7.13 -27.22
C LYS A 131 -14.41 -6.04 -28.26
N ASN A 132 -15.34 -5.09 -28.23
CA ASN A 132 -15.42 -4.00 -29.18
C ASN A 132 -16.05 -2.79 -28.49
N VAL A 133 -15.59 -1.59 -28.86
CA VAL A 133 -16.16 -0.33 -28.40
C VAL A 133 -16.53 0.51 -29.61
N GLU A 134 -17.79 0.88 -29.71
CA GLU A 134 -18.31 1.81 -30.73
C GLU A 134 -18.85 3.07 -30.06
N ALA A 135 -19.25 4.05 -30.85
CA ALA A 135 -19.85 5.27 -30.31
C ALA A 135 -21.20 4.92 -29.64
N GLY A 136 -21.28 5.07 -28.32
CA GLY A 136 -22.50 4.83 -27.54
C GLY A 136 -22.73 3.37 -27.14
N SER A 137 -21.99 2.40 -27.69
CA SER A 137 -22.20 0.98 -27.43
C SER A 137 -20.90 0.21 -27.22
N ILE A 138 -20.94 -0.78 -26.33
CA ILE A 138 -19.82 -1.66 -26.00
C ILE A 138 -20.30 -3.10 -26.12
N THR A 139 -19.60 -3.90 -26.91
CA THR A 139 -19.80 -5.35 -26.93
C THR A 139 -18.94 -5.99 -25.86
N VAL A 140 -19.59 -6.66 -24.91
CA VAL A 140 -18.93 -7.50 -23.91
C VAL A 140 -19.18 -8.97 -24.21
N GLU A 141 -18.18 -9.80 -23.98
CA GLU A 141 -18.29 -11.25 -24.02
C GLU A 141 -18.29 -11.78 -22.58
N LYS A 142 -19.21 -12.71 -22.29
CA LYS A 142 -19.22 -13.42 -21.02
C LYS A 142 -18.02 -14.37 -20.93
N MET A 143 -17.51 -14.51 -19.72
CA MET A 143 -16.38 -15.34 -19.38
C MET A 143 -16.83 -16.46 -18.44
N ALA A 144 -16.17 -17.60 -18.52
CA ALA A 144 -16.26 -18.66 -17.51
C ALA A 144 -14.85 -18.92 -16.96
N LEU A 145 -14.72 -19.22 -15.67
CA LEU A 145 -13.43 -19.61 -15.12
C LEU A 145 -13.18 -21.09 -15.40
N ASP A 146 -11.99 -21.42 -15.86
CA ASP A 146 -11.52 -22.82 -15.88
C ASP A 146 -11.16 -23.33 -14.48
N GLU A 147 -10.78 -24.61 -14.37
CA GLU A 147 -10.40 -25.25 -13.11
C GLU A 147 -9.24 -24.55 -12.38
N LYS A 148 -8.41 -23.81 -13.11
CA LYS A 148 -7.27 -23.05 -12.58
C LYS A 148 -7.65 -21.61 -12.22
N GLY A 149 -8.89 -21.19 -12.47
CA GLY A 149 -9.39 -19.85 -12.23
C GLY A 149 -9.01 -18.84 -13.32
N PHE A 150 -8.58 -19.30 -14.51
CA PHE A 150 -8.35 -18.41 -15.64
C PHE A 150 -9.64 -18.18 -16.43
N PRO A 151 -9.94 -16.93 -16.81
CA PRO A 151 -11.15 -16.62 -17.54
C PRO A 151 -11.05 -17.04 -19.00
N GLN A 152 -12.01 -17.84 -19.46
CA GLN A 152 -12.18 -18.32 -20.83
C GLN A 152 -13.43 -17.70 -21.47
N PRO A 153 -13.37 -17.31 -22.75
CA PRO A 153 -14.52 -16.77 -23.47
C PRO A 153 -15.61 -17.82 -23.68
N THR A 154 -16.88 -17.45 -23.50
CA THR A 154 -18.00 -18.38 -23.71
C THR A 154 -18.62 -18.29 -25.12
N GLY A 155 -18.30 -17.23 -25.89
CA GLY A 155 -18.99 -16.92 -27.15
C GLY A 155 -20.36 -16.26 -26.97
N GLU A 156 -20.82 -16.02 -25.74
CA GLU A 156 -22.04 -15.26 -25.47
C GLU A 156 -21.72 -13.77 -25.38
N PHE A 157 -22.37 -12.98 -26.24
CA PHE A 157 -22.17 -11.53 -26.30
C PHE A 157 -23.37 -10.77 -25.73
N GLU A 158 -23.08 -9.62 -25.13
CA GLU A 158 -24.05 -8.67 -24.65
C GLU A 158 -23.61 -7.25 -25.06
N THR A 159 -24.56 -6.34 -25.18
CA THR A 159 -24.27 -4.93 -25.49
C THR A 159 -24.58 -4.05 -24.30
N LEU A 160 -23.61 -3.24 -23.88
CA LEU A 160 -23.79 -2.19 -22.89
C LEU A 160 -23.82 -0.84 -23.59
N GLN A 161 -24.59 0.10 -23.06
CA GLN A 161 -24.57 1.49 -23.53
C GLN A 161 -23.57 2.28 -22.68
N ALA A 162 -22.70 3.06 -23.33
CA ALA A 162 -21.73 3.89 -22.64
C ALA A 162 -21.28 5.09 -23.47
N ASP A 163 -21.12 6.22 -22.79
CA ASP A 163 -20.55 7.44 -23.37
C ASP A 163 -19.02 7.40 -23.34
N SER A 164 -18.43 6.69 -22.38
CA SER A 164 -16.98 6.46 -22.30
C SER A 164 -16.62 5.10 -21.70
N VAL A 165 -15.45 4.61 -22.13
CA VAL A 165 -14.77 3.45 -21.53
C VAL A 165 -13.47 3.93 -20.90
N VAL A 166 -13.25 3.62 -19.63
CA VAL A 166 -11.99 3.90 -18.94
C VAL A 166 -11.25 2.59 -18.68
N LEU A 167 -10.04 2.47 -19.24
CA LEU A 167 -9.19 1.29 -19.09
C LEU A 167 -8.40 1.37 -17.77
N ALA A 168 -8.59 0.39 -16.89
CA ALA A 168 -7.93 0.29 -15.58
C ALA A 168 -7.21 -1.06 -15.44
N LEU A 169 -6.26 -1.31 -16.35
CA LEU A 169 -5.62 -2.63 -16.56
C LEU A 169 -4.28 -2.81 -15.87
N GLY A 170 -3.95 -1.90 -14.96
CA GLY A 170 -2.67 -1.85 -14.26
C GLY A 170 -1.68 -0.87 -14.89
N GLN A 171 -0.49 -0.83 -14.33
CA GLN A 171 0.53 0.17 -14.63
C GLN A 171 1.88 -0.50 -14.87
N ASP A 172 2.74 0.14 -15.64
CA ASP A 172 4.11 -0.21 -15.95
C ASP A 172 5.05 0.94 -15.58
N VAL A 173 6.32 0.58 -15.42
CA VAL A 173 7.39 1.49 -15.03
C VAL A 173 8.01 2.08 -16.29
N ASP A 174 8.27 3.39 -16.30
CA ASP A 174 9.14 3.97 -17.33
C ASP A 174 10.59 3.59 -17.05
N LEU A 175 11.10 2.60 -17.78
CA LEU A 175 12.50 2.13 -17.67
C LEU A 175 13.43 2.84 -18.66
N SER A 176 12.97 3.86 -19.39
CA SER A 176 13.80 4.57 -20.40
C SER A 176 15.08 5.15 -19.80
N LEU A 177 15.04 5.61 -18.54
CA LEU A 177 16.22 6.13 -17.84
C LEU A 177 17.35 5.11 -17.61
N LEU A 178 17.07 3.82 -17.78
CA LEU A 178 18.02 2.73 -17.53
C LEU A 178 18.65 2.21 -18.83
N GLN A 179 18.17 2.66 -19.99
CA GLN A 179 18.66 2.19 -21.28
C GLN A 179 20.16 2.49 -21.44
N GLY A 180 20.92 1.47 -21.83
CA GLY A 180 22.36 1.57 -22.05
C GLY A 180 23.22 1.63 -20.79
N VAL A 181 22.64 1.42 -19.59
CA VAL A 181 23.41 1.33 -18.34
C VAL A 181 23.82 -0.12 -18.09
N PRO A 182 25.12 -0.47 -18.18
CA PRO A 182 25.57 -1.85 -18.03
C PRO A 182 25.42 -2.32 -16.57
N GLY A 183 25.06 -3.59 -16.38
CA GLY A 183 24.92 -4.21 -15.05
C GLY A 183 23.54 -4.08 -14.41
N LEU A 184 22.62 -3.29 -14.98
CA LEU A 184 21.22 -3.30 -14.54
C LEU A 184 20.49 -4.54 -15.04
N GLU A 185 19.78 -5.20 -14.13
CA GLU A 185 18.94 -6.34 -14.44
C GLU A 185 17.47 -5.95 -14.35
N VAL A 186 16.71 -6.27 -15.40
CA VAL A 186 15.26 -6.05 -15.48
C VAL A 186 14.59 -7.39 -15.77
N ARG A 187 13.59 -7.74 -14.96
CA ARG A 187 12.72 -8.91 -15.17
C ARG A 187 11.28 -8.48 -14.98
N ASP A 188 10.37 -8.97 -15.82
CA ASP A 188 8.94 -8.67 -15.76
C ASP A 188 8.60 -7.16 -15.68
N GLY A 189 9.40 -6.32 -16.36
CA GLY A 189 9.19 -4.88 -16.40
C GLY A 189 9.57 -4.12 -15.12
N VAL A 190 10.32 -4.74 -14.21
CA VAL A 190 10.82 -4.10 -12.97
C VAL A 190 12.32 -4.34 -12.78
N VAL A 191 12.97 -3.41 -12.08
CA VAL A 191 14.41 -3.44 -11.78
C VAL A 191 14.69 -4.40 -10.63
N GLN A 192 15.64 -5.30 -10.83
CA GLN A 192 16.04 -6.23 -9.78
C GLN A 192 16.98 -5.53 -8.79
N VAL A 193 16.74 -5.77 -7.50
CA VAL A 193 17.54 -5.22 -6.40
C VAL A 193 17.88 -6.30 -5.39
N GLY A 194 19.04 -6.16 -4.74
CA GLY A 194 19.45 -7.01 -3.63
C GLY A 194 18.69 -6.69 -2.33
N PRO A 195 18.93 -7.47 -1.26
CA PRO A 195 18.35 -7.22 0.06
C PRO A 195 18.67 -5.83 0.63
N ASN A 196 19.72 -5.18 0.15
CA ASN A 196 20.14 -3.82 0.52
C ASN A 196 19.49 -2.72 -0.35
N MET A 197 18.55 -3.08 -1.24
CA MET A 197 17.93 -2.20 -2.24
C MET A 197 18.87 -1.71 -3.36
N MET A 198 20.11 -2.22 -3.42
CA MET A 198 21.06 -1.87 -4.48
C MET A 198 20.74 -2.65 -5.76
N THR A 199 20.84 -1.99 -6.90
CA THR A 199 20.74 -2.63 -8.22
C THR A 199 22.03 -3.39 -8.53
N GLY A 200 22.13 -4.02 -9.71
CA GLY A 200 23.40 -4.60 -10.17
C GLY A 200 24.52 -3.59 -10.46
N VAL A 201 24.24 -2.27 -10.35
CA VAL A 201 25.23 -1.21 -10.46
C VAL A 201 25.53 -0.64 -9.08
N ALA A 202 26.81 -0.68 -8.70
CA ALA A 202 27.30 -0.13 -7.43
C ALA A 202 26.93 1.35 -7.28
N GLY A 203 26.43 1.72 -6.10
CA GLY A 203 25.98 3.08 -5.81
C GLY A 203 24.60 3.46 -6.38
N ILE A 204 23.96 2.61 -7.19
CA ILE A 204 22.59 2.83 -7.67
C ILE A 204 21.64 1.88 -6.95
N PHE A 205 20.67 2.47 -6.26
CA PHE A 205 19.63 1.79 -5.49
C PHE A 205 18.27 2.02 -6.15
N ALA A 206 17.29 1.16 -5.91
CA ALA A 206 15.92 1.33 -6.39
C ALA A 206 14.87 0.87 -5.37
N GLY A 207 13.66 1.43 -5.42
CA GLY A 207 12.57 1.09 -4.52
C GLY A 207 11.20 1.58 -4.99
N GLY A 208 10.16 1.33 -4.20
CA GLY A 208 8.76 1.54 -4.62
C GLY A 208 8.34 0.62 -5.77
N ASP A 209 7.38 1.06 -6.58
CA ASP A 209 6.73 0.21 -7.60
C ASP A 209 7.63 -0.24 -8.76
N MET A 210 8.85 0.30 -8.86
CA MET A 210 9.80 -0.04 -9.91
C MET A 210 10.65 -1.28 -9.61
N VAL A 211 10.49 -1.89 -8.43
CA VAL A 211 11.13 -3.15 -8.03
C VAL A 211 10.08 -4.25 -7.81
N PRO A 212 10.47 -5.53 -7.69
CA PRO A 212 9.53 -6.61 -7.37
C PRO A 212 8.93 -6.46 -5.96
N SER A 213 7.79 -5.79 -5.86
CA SER A 213 7.08 -5.62 -4.58
C SER A 213 5.58 -5.43 -4.73
N GLU A 214 4.89 -5.51 -3.60
CA GLU A 214 3.53 -5.00 -3.49
C GLU A 214 3.55 -3.49 -3.76
N ARG A 215 2.63 -3.03 -4.61
CA ARG A 215 2.55 -1.64 -5.06
C ARG A 215 1.63 -0.83 -4.15
N THR A 216 2.02 -0.75 -2.88
CA THR A 216 1.32 0.03 -1.86
C THR A 216 2.20 1.18 -1.40
N VAL A 217 1.57 2.28 -0.99
CA VAL A 217 2.29 3.46 -0.47
C VAL A 217 3.16 3.09 0.73
N THR A 218 2.69 2.19 1.61
CA THR A 218 3.43 1.74 2.79
C THR A 218 4.69 0.97 2.43
N VAL A 219 4.63 0.12 1.41
CA VAL A 219 5.81 -0.61 0.91
C VAL A 219 6.81 0.35 0.26
N ALA A 220 6.35 1.31 -0.54
CA ALA A 220 7.21 2.33 -1.14
C ALA A 220 7.96 3.17 -0.09
N VAL A 221 7.26 3.62 0.96
CA VAL A 221 7.87 4.32 2.11
C VAL A 221 8.86 3.42 2.84
N GLY A 222 8.52 2.15 3.06
CA GLY A 222 9.41 1.15 3.65
C GLY A 222 10.69 0.95 2.85
N HIS A 223 10.59 0.88 1.52
CA HIS A 223 11.74 0.80 0.62
C HIS A 223 12.62 2.04 0.71
N GLY A 224 12.03 3.24 0.72
CA GLY A 224 12.79 4.49 0.91
C GLY A 224 13.58 4.50 2.22
N LYS A 225 12.93 4.13 3.33
CA LYS A 225 13.59 4.04 4.65
C LYS A 225 14.72 3.01 4.67
N LYS A 226 14.50 1.85 4.04
CA LYS A 226 15.48 0.78 3.97
C LYS A 226 16.68 1.20 3.11
N ALA A 227 16.43 1.74 1.91
CA ALA A 227 17.46 2.23 1.01
C ALA A 227 18.29 3.34 1.67
N ALA A 228 17.67 4.29 2.37
CA ALA A 228 18.38 5.38 3.05
C ALA A 228 19.47 4.86 4.03
N ARG A 229 19.17 3.82 4.81
CA ARG A 229 20.16 3.20 5.74
C ARG A 229 21.31 2.51 5.02
N HIS A 230 21.02 1.86 3.90
CA HIS A 230 22.04 1.20 3.09
C HIS A 230 22.87 2.20 2.27
N ILE A 231 22.27 3.29 1.78
CA ILE A 231 22.96 4.38 1.10
C ILE A 231 23.90 5.08 2.09
N ASP A 232 23.44 5.39 3.30
CA ASP A 232 24.30 5.98 4.34
C ASP A 232 25.53 5.12 4.64
N ALA A 233 25.34 3.82 4.88
CA ALA A 233 26.45 2.91 5.11
C ALA A 233 27.38 2.82 3.89
N TRP A 234 26.81 2.75 2.67
CA TRP A 234 27.58 2.72 1.42
C TRP A 234 28.47 3.96 1.26
N LEU A 235 27.93 5.16 1.52
CA LEU A 235 28.67 6.42 1.45
C LEU A 235 29.80 6.48 2.49
N ARG A 236 29.66 5.78 3.62
CA ARG A 236 30.70 5.61 4.64
C ARG A 236 31.67 4.45 4.37
N GLY A 237 31.47 3.68 3.30
CA GLY A 237 32.26 2.48 3.02
C GLY A 237 31.97 1.31 3.97
N GLU A 238 30.82 1.32 4.63
CA GLU A 238 30.37 0.33 5.60
C GLU A 238 29.20 -0.51 5.06
N VAL A 239 28.89 -1.60 5.77
CA VAL A 239 27.68 -2.41 5.51
C VAL A 239 26.69 -2.19 6.64
N TYR A 240 25.50 -1.72 6.30
CA TYR A 240 24.42 -1.59 7.28
C TYR A 240 23.92 -2.98 7.72
N THR A 241 24.11 -3.28 9.00
CA THR A 241 23.54 -4.44 9.66
C THR A 241 22.31 -4.02 10.47
N PRO A 242 21.11 -4.51 10.15
CA PRO A 242 19.93 -4.20 10.95
C PRO A 242 20.07 -4.75 12.37
N ALA A 243 19.64 -3.96 13.35
CA ALA A 243 19.52 -4.44 14.72
C ALA A 243 18.62 -5.69 14.79
N PRO A 244 18.89 -6.63 15.71
CA PRO A 244 18.00 -7.75 15.97
C PRO A 244 16.58 -7.25 16.20
N LYS A 245 15.61 -7.92 15.57
CA LYS A 245 14.20 -7.63 15.82
C LYS A 245 13.80 -8.28 17.13
N HIS A 246 13.03 -7.55 17.94
CA HIS A 246 12.35 -8.14 19.10
C HIS A 246 11.36 -9.20 18.64
N GLU A 247 11.12 -10.19 19.49
CA GLU A 247 10.08 -11.17 19.25
C GLU A 247 8.72 -10.48 19.16
N ILE A 248 7.84 -10.98 18.30
CA ILE A 248 6.49 -10.45 18.19
C ILE A 248 5.70 -10.88 19.44
N ALA A 249 5.13 -9.90 20.15
CA ALA A 249 4.15 -10.16 21.20
C ALA A 249 2.81 -10.54 20.57
N THR A 250 2.52 -11.83 20.59
CA THR A 250 1.23 -12.39 20.19
C THR A 250 0.19 -12.18 21.29
N ALA A 251 -1.10 -12.30 20.95
CA ALA A 251 -2.19 -12.00 21.88
C ALA A 251 -2.15 -12.84 23.17
N ASP A 252 -1.67 -14.09 23.09
CA ASP A 252 -1.48 -15.01 24.22
C ASP A 252 -0.36 -14.59 25.19
N LYS A 253 0.55 -13.71 24.76
CA LYS A 253 1.60 -13.14 25.60
C LYS A 253 1.17 -11.88 26.35
N LEU A 254 0.00 -11.33 26.04
CA LEU A 254 -0.50 -10.10 26.64
C LEU A 254 -1.36 -10.43 27.85
N ASN A 255 -1.12 -9.74 28.96
CA ASN A 255 -2.00 -9.77 30.11
C ASN A 255 -2.92 -8.54 30.11
N THR A 256 -4.14 -8.71 29.62
CA THR A 256 -5.13 -7.65 29.48
C THR A 256 -5.96 -7.42 30.74
N TRP A 257 -5.75 -8.19 31.82
CA TRP A 257 -6.54 -8.08 33.05
C TRP A 257 -6.52 -6.67 33.66
N TYR A 258 -5.40 -5.96 33.50
CA TYR A 258 -5.20 -4.60 33.98
C TYR A 258 -5.98 -3.54 33.19
N TYR A 259 -6.62 -3.91 32.07
CA TYR A 259 -7.24 -2.98 31.14
C TYR A 259 -8.70 -3.35 30.89
N GLY A 260 -9.59 -2.37 31.03
CA GLY A 260 -10.99 -2.54 30.68
C GLY A 260 -11.18 -2.71 29.17
N GLU A 261 -12.05 -3.63 28.78
CA GLU A 261 -12.51 -3.70 27.40
C GLU A 261 -13.29 -2.44 27.05
N ALA A 262 -12.97 -1.87 25.89
CA ALA A 262 -13.71 -0.75 25.34
C ALA A 262 -13.93 -0.97 23.84
N PRO A 263 -15.10 -0.61 23.28
CA PRO A 263 -15.30 -0.66 21.84
C PRO A 263 -14.31 0.30 21.15
N LYS A 264 -13.99 0.00 19.89
CA LYS A 264 -13.24 0.92 19.03
C LYS A 264 -14.11 2.16 18.74
N THR A 265 -13.52 3.35 18.78
CA THR A 265 -14.19 4.57 18.34
C THR A 265 -14.59 4.45 16.87
N LEU A 266 -15.89 4.60 16.60
CA LEU A 266 -16.42 4.64 15.24
C LEU A 266 -16.08 6.01 14.64
N ARG A 267 -15.28 6.01 13.58
CA ARG A 267 -14.96 7.22 12.83
C ARG A 267 -16.21 7.71 12.11
N PRO A 268 -16.55 9.01 12.18
CA PRO A 268 -17.65 9.56 11.42
C PRO A 268 -17.43 9.31 9.92
N VAL A 269 -18.46 8.83 9.25
CA VAL A 269 -18.45 8.61 7.81
C VAL A 269 -19.42 9.60 7.16
N LEU A 270 -19.04 10.15 6.02
CA LEU A 270 -19.86 11.07 5.26
C LEU A 270 -21.16 10.38 4.79
N GLU A 271 -22.26 11.13 4.75
CA GLU A 271 -23.55 10.64 4.25
C GLU A 271 -23.48 10.24 2.78
N LEU A 272 -24.18 9.17 2.40
CA LEU A 272 -24.09 8.57 1.06
C LEU A 272 -24.33 9.58 -0.08
N ALA A 273 -25.33 10.44 0.07
CA ALA A 273 -25.66 11.48 -0.93
C ALA A 273 -24.50 12.46 -1.18
N ARG A 274 -23.64 12.70 -0.18
CA ARG A 274 -22.44 13.54 -0.32
C ARG A 274 -21.23 12.76 -0.84
N ARG A 275 -21.13 11.45 -0.55
CA ARG A 275 -20.08 10.59 -1.11
C ARG A 275 -20.11 10.52 -2.64
N THR A 276 -21.30 10.62 -3.22
CA THR A 276 -21.53 10.53 -4.66
C THR A 276 -21.59 11.89 -5.38
N SER A 277 -21.52 13.01 -4.66
CA SER A 277 -21.65 14.37 -5.24
C SER A 277 -20.50 15.31 -4.88
N THR A 278 -19.62 14.90 -3.96
CA THR A 278 -18.48 15.71 -3.50
C THR A 278 -17.20 14.88 -3.47
N PHE A 279 -16.06 15.56 -3.41
CA PHE A 279 -14.74 14.96 -3.21
C PHE A 279 -14.22 15.13 -1.77
N GLU A 280 -15.13 15.36 -0.82
CA GLU A 280 -14.78 15.44 0.59
C GLU A 280 -14.30 14.08 1.13
N GLU A 281 -13.47 14.12 2.17
CA GLU A 281 -13.01 12.92 2.85
C GLU A 281 -14.21 12.11 3.40
N VAL A 282 -14.34 10.87 2.93
CA VAL A 282 -15.47 10.00 3.27
C VAL A 282 -15.36 9.52 4.71
N VAL A 283 -14.20 9.02 5.11
CA VAL A 283 -13.93 8.53 6.47
C VAL A 283 -13.12 9.58 7.20
N LYS A 284 -13.76 10.31 8.12
CA LYS A 284 -13.11 11.41 8.84
C LYS A 284 -12.09 10.88 9.85
N GLY A 285 -11.10 11.71 10.14
CA GLY A 285 -10.15 11.49 11.22
C GLY A 285 -10.81 11.44 12.61
N LEU A 286 -10.05 10.97 13.60
CA LEU A 286 -10.39 11.14 15.00
C LEU A 286 -10.13 12.60 15.40
N ASP A 287 -10.99 13.18 16.24
CA ASP A 287 -10.67 14.42 16.94
C ASP A 287 -9.60 14.18 18.01
N GLU A 288 -9.02 15.26 18.54
CA GLU A 288 -7.95 15.20 19.54
C GLU A 288 -8.34 14.38 20.79
N SER A 289 -9.59 14.51 21.25
CA SER A 289 -10.05 13.84 22.47
C SER A 289 -10.14 12.33 22.28
N ASN A 290 -10.70 11.89 21.15
CA ASN A 290 -10.82 10.49 20.78
C ASN A 290 -9.46 9.90 20.37
N ALA A 291 -8.62 10.66 19.68
CA ALA A 291 -7.26 10.22 19.35
C ALA A 291 -6.41 9.99 20.61
N LEU A 292 -6.49 10.89 21.60
CA LEU A 292 -5.81 10.72 22.89
C LEU A 292 -6.37 9.52 23.67
N TYR A 293 -7.68 9.34 23.65
CA TYR A 293 -8.33 8.18 24.28
C TYR A 293 -7.83 6.86 23.67
N GLU A 294 -7.84 6.74 22.33
CA GLU A 294 -7.34 5.54 21.65
C GLU A 294 -5.83 5.33 21.89
N ALA A 295 -5.03 6.39 21.90
CA ALA A 295 -3.59 6.30 22.16
C ALA A 295 -3.28 5.79 23.58
N ARG A 296 -4.05 6.22 24.60
CA ARG A 296 -3.90 5.77 26.00
C ARG A 296 -4.22 4.29 26.21
N ARG A 297 -4.94 3.67 25.28
CA ARG A 297 -5.26 2.24 25.30
C ARG A 297 -4.16 1.36 24.70
N CYS A 298 -3.12 1.96 24.11
CA CYS A 298 -2.00 1.23 23.55
C CYS A 298 -1.24 0.48 24.65
N LEU A 299 -1.18 -0.85 24.54
CA LEU A 299 -0.43 -1.69 25.47
C LEU A 299 1.08 -1.69 25.20
N SER A 300 1.55 -1.02 24.15
CA SER A 300 2.94 -1.10 23.70
C SER A 300 3.42 -2.55 23.53
N CYS A 301 2.60 -3.42 22.93
CA CYS A 301 2.85 -4.86 22.82
C CYS A 301 4.30 -5.17 22.40
N GLY A 302 4.99 -5.98 23.19
CA GLY A 302 6.39 -6.37 23.02
C GLY A 302 7.42 -5.35 23.51
N ASN A 303 7.01 -4.16 23.92
CA ASN A 303 7.89 -3.10 24.41
C ASN A 303 7.56 -2.75 25.86
N CYS A 304 8.57 -2.77 26.73
CA CYS A 304 8.40 -2.35 28.12
C CYS A 304 8.02 -0.86 28.18
N PHE A 305 7.00 -0.53 28.94
CA PHE A 305 6.56 0.86 29.20
C PHE A 305 6.64 1.23 30.69
N GLU A 306 7.47 0.51 31.45
CA GLU A 306 7.82 0.86 32.84
C GLU A 306 6.64 0.89 33.84
N CYS A 307 5.65 0.00 33.66
CA CYS A 307 4.47 -0.10 34.55
C CYS A 307 4.73 -0.60 35.98
N ASP A 308 5.95 -1.02 36.30
CA ASP A 308 6.36 -1.57 37.60
C ASP A 308 5.71 -2.89 38.05
N ASN A 309 4.80 -3.50 37.26
CA ASN A 309 4.18 -4.77 37.62
C ASN A 309 5.20 -5.86 37.93
N CYS A 310 6.19 -6.09 37.05
CA CYS A 310 7.22 -7.11 37.24
C CYS A 310 8.05 -6.90 38.51
N TYR A 311 8.31 -5.63 38.85
CA TYR A 311 9.02 -5.25 40.06
C TYR A 311 8.20 -5.55 41.32
N GLY A 312 6.90 -5.21 41.30
CA GLY A 312 6.01 -5.41 42.45
C GLY A 312 5.66 -6.87 42.74
N VAL A 313 5.56 -7.72 41.71
CA VAL A 313 5.14 -9.13 41.86
C VAL A 313 6.30 -10.11 42.08
N CYS A 314 7.55 -9.66 42.01
CA CYS A 314 8.70 -10.54 42.17
C CYS A 314 8.89 -10.93 43.65
N PRO A 315 8.71 -12.21 44.03
CA PRO A 315 8.81 -12.61 45.44
C PRO A 315 10.24 -12.54 45.99
N ASP A 316 11.24 -12.67 45.10
CA ASP A 316 12.66 -12.70 45.46
C ASP A 316 13.38 -11.36 45.25
N ASN A 317 12.66 -10.28 44.88
CA ASN A 317 13.22 -8.96 44.54
C ASN A 317 14.35 -9.03 43.49
N ALA A 318 14.24 -9.95 42.51
CA ALA A 318 15.21 -10.13 41.45
C ALA A 318 15.12 -9.08 40.33
N VAL A 319 14.11 -8.21 40.33
CA VAL A 319 13.90 -7.19 39.29
C VAL A 319 14.51 -5.86 39.73
N ILE A 320 15.41 -5.31 38.91
CA ILE A 320 16.14 -4.07 39.16
C ILE A 320 15.62 -2.98 38.22
N LYS A 321 15.28 -1.81 38.78
CA LYS A 321 14.94 -0.61 38.00
C LYS A 321 16.21 0.09 37.55
N LEU A 322 16.38 0.26 36.24
CA LEU A 322 17.57 0.92 35.69
C LEU A 322 17.46 2.45 35.71
N GLY A 323 16.24 2.98 35.73
CA GLY A 323 15.93 4.41 35.71
C GLY A 323 15.00 4.78 34.54
N PRO A 324 14.57 6.05 34.45
CA PRO A 324 13.58 6.47 33.45
C PRO A 324 14.03 6.19 32.02
N GLY A 325 13.21 5.45 31.26
CA GLY A 325 13.45 5.10 29.86
C GLY A 325 14.49 3.99 29.64
N MET A 326 14.99 3.36 30.71
CA MET A 326 15.97 2.27 30.65
C MET A 326 15.36 0.90 30.99
N GLY A 327 14.11 0.85 31.44
CA GLY A 327 13.40 -0.39 31.74
C GLY A 327 13.92 -1.10 33.00
N PHE A 328 13.93 -2.43 32.92
CA PHE A 328 14.28 -3.31 34.04
C PHE A 328 15.35 -4.32 33.64
N GLU A 329 16.16 -4.71 34.62
CA GLU A 329 17.10 -5.82 34.55
C GLU A 329 16.69 -6.92 35.53
N PHE A 330 17.01 -8.17 35.23
CA PHE A 330 16.71 -9.32 36.09
C PHE A 330 18.01 -9.90 36.65
N ASN A 331 18.18 -9.84 37.96
CA ASN A 331 19.28 -10.52 38.63
C ASN A 331 19.02 -12.03 38.69
N LEU A 332 19.67 -12.76 37.79
CA LEU A 332 19.47 -14.20 37.64
C LEU A 332 19.99 -15.01 38.84
N ASP A 333 20.89 -14.47 39.67
CA ASP A 333 21.35 -15.15 40.89
C ASP A 333 20.24 -15.26 41.95
N TYR A 334 19.31 -14.30 41.95
CA TYR A 334 18.15 -14.27 42.85
C TYR A 334 16.91 -14.87 42.22
N CYS A 335 16.77 -14.79 40.89
CA CYS A 335 15.62 -15.31 40.17
C CYS A 335 15.44 -16.83 40.36
N LYS A 336 14.24 -17.26 40.79
CA LYS A 336 13.89 -18.69 40.94
C LYS A 336 13.13 -19.27 39.75
N GLY A 337 12.99 -18.51 38.66
CA GLY A 337 12.35 -19.00 37.43
C GLY A 337 10.84 -19.23 37.53
N CYS A 338 10.15 -18.65 38.52
CA CYS A 338 8.71 -18.88 38.74
C CYS A 338 7.80 -18.33 37.62
N GLY A 339 8.30 -17.38 36.81
CA GLY A 339 7.58 -16.82 35.66
C GLY A 339 6.47 -15.80 35.98
N ILE A 340 6.24 -15.47 37.25
CA ILE A 340 5.17 -14.52 37.66
C ILE A 340 5.36 -13.16 36.98
N CYS A 341 6.58 -12.63 36.95
CA CYS A 341 6.87 -11.35 36.28
C CYS A 341 6.51 -11.37 34.79
N ALA A 342 6.70 -12.49 34.10
CA ALA A 342 6.36 -12.65 32.70
C ALA A 342 4.84 -12.77 32.49
N GLN A 343 4.15 -13.54 33.35
CA GLN A 343 2.69 -13.66 33.32
C GLN A 343 1.98 -12.35 33.63
N GLU A 344 2.52 -11.55 34.55
CA GLU A 344 1.96 -10.27 34.96
C GLU A 344 2.40 -9.10 34.06
N CYS A 345 3.19 -9.38 33.02
CA CYS A 345 3.60 -8.39 32.04
C CYS A 345 2.43 -8.06 31.08
N PRO A 346 1.83 -6.86 31.15
CA PRO A 346 0.68 -6.55 30.29
C PRO A 346 1.02 -6.51 28.80
N CYS A 347 2.26 -6.10 28.46
CA CYS A 347 2.71 -6.00 27.08
C CYS A 347 3.46 -7.23 26.56
N GLY A 348 3.66 -8.27 27.39
CA GLY A 348 4.41 -9.46 26.98
C GLY A 348 5.87 -9.18 26.60
N SER A 349 6.51 -8.20 27.26
CA SER A 349 7.91 -7.81 26.99
C SER A 349 8.97 -8.67 27.70
N ILE A 350 8.55 -9.55 28.61
CA ILE A 350 9.46 -10.41 29.39
C ILE A 350 9.46 -11.80 28.79
N GLN A 351 10.66 -12.29 28.43
CA GLN A 351 10.86 -13.63 27.91
C GLN A 351 11.46 -14.53 29.00
N MET A 352 10.82 -15.67 29.23
CA MET A 352 11.40 -16.74 30.06
C MET A 352 12.30 -17.61 29.18
N THR A 353 13.54 -17.80 29.62
CA THR A 353 14.49 -18.71 28.99
C THR A 353 14.74 -19.90 29.91
N PRO A 354 14.67 -21.15 29.41
CA PRO A 354 15.09 -22.31 30.20
C PRO A 354 16.55 -22.16 30.66
N GLU A 355 16.81 -22.55 31.89
CA GLU A 355 18.19 -22.66 32.39
C GLU A 355 18.88 -23.81 31.65
N ALA A 356 20.07 -23.55 31.10
CA ALA A 356 20.87 -24.58 30.46
C ALA A 356 21.51 -25.45 31.55
N ILE A 357 21.05 -26.70 31.65
CA ILE A 357 21.56 -27.72 32.58
C ILE A 357 22.90 -28.26 32.10
#